data_AF-A0A316M016-F1
#
_entry.id   AF-A0A316M016-F1
#
_cell.length_a   1.000
_cell.length_b   1.000
_cell.length_c   1.000
_cell.angle_alpha   90.00
_cell.angle_beta   90.00
_cell.angle_gamma   90.00
#
_symmetry.space_group_name_H-M   'P 1'
#
loop_
_entity.id
_entity.type
_entity.pdbx_description
1 polymer ?
#
loop_
_entity_poly.entity_id
_entity_poly.type
_entity_poly.pdbx_seq_one_letter_code
_entity_poly.pdbx_strand_id
1 'polypeptide(L)'
;MNKAIVYYTIMVFLGMLSGYLYFFNKVIALIFFITISGVMAVTIKNKYAILMIIFLILGFGLFYQYFNIDVPRRGVYELKLDEYKEYYTEGEYKGRRVNLNLPDNKEKIKEGSYIKGHGVFKKEISYENGFIGTIYIDIVKETRSGILQKIYEFKNYTIDSFKETLGDKRAAVINGVAYGMVDSIDEDTMNQLKTLGIIHVISVSGLHIALVFSAVEKVFGYKVALIICFLYVIFTGSKAATIRSFIMIMMMKLSKCLYKKYNPLSALCTSALILLVYKPYFALNMGFHLSYISTLGIILFYNKIRKLLYKLPEKINSNLSLCLSAQVFVFPYTAFSFNNFALGFVIGNMILIPLYSVLVVLGMIYIPIQFIPVLKNVSVFLIGKLIDFIYFLCGILTAISPNISYMDYAIGIIYMAFLMGIIFYFNNIKWGKALALSACICAAISSYNFFPLIFPVKEGYEHGITVNDGFKRELIIINEGKSKKLRNKYVGFEIKPLKDKNMKVKLNSKYGILVNENKRYLITDKDYETLDLNVEGCIYTILNGKILKIGG
;
A
#
# COMPACT_ATOMS: atom_id res chain seq x y z
N MET A 1 -5.86 -19.81 27.72
CA MET A 1 -6.32 -19.38 26.38
C MET A 1 -5.43 -20.02 25.33
N ASN A 2 -5.99 -20.78 24.38
CA ASN A 2 -5.21 -21.17 23.20
C ASN A 2 -4.91 -19.89 22.41
N LYS A 3 -3.61 -19.53 22.31
CA LYS A 3 -3.09 -18.33 21.61
C LYS A 3 -3.36 -16.97 22.28
N ALA A 4 -3.03 -16.83 23.56
CA ALA A 4 -3.17 -15.57 24.31
C ALA A 4 -2.56 -14.33 23.61
N ILE A 5 -1.43 -14.50 22.91
CA ILE A 5 -0.75 -13.41 22.18
C ILE A 5 -1.66 -12.71 21.16
N VAL A 6 -2.58 -13.44 20.52
CA VAL A 6 -3.49 -12.88 19.51
C VAL A 6 -4.41 -11.84 20.16
N TYR A 7 -4.95 -12.18 21.31
CA TYR A 7 -5.83 -11.31 22.07
C TYR A 7 -5.09 -10.07 22.58
N TYR A 8 -3.85 -10.22 23.07
CA TYR A 8 -3.04 -9.09 23.52
C TYR A 8 -2.72 -8.12 22.37
N THR A 9 -2.35 -8.64 21.19
CA THR A 9 -2.13 -7.81 20.01
C THR A 9 -3.38 -7.01 19.63
N ILE A 10 -4.55 -7.65 19.63
CA ILE A 10 -5.82 -6.97 19.33
C ILE A 10 -6.10 -5.88 20.37
N MET A 11 -5.89 -6.15 21.66
CA MET A 11 -6.08 -5.16 22.72
C MET A 11 -5.14 -3.96 22.56
N VAL A 12 -3.85 -4.19 22.28
CA VAL A 12 -2.90 -3.09 22.04
C VAL A 12 -3.33 -2.25 20.84
N PHE A 13 -3.74 -2.89 19.73
CA PHE A 13 -4.20 -2.18 18.54
C PHE A 13 -5.45 -1.33 18.81
N LEU A 14 -6.46 -1.90 19.49
CA LEU A 14 -7.67 -1.17 19.89
C LEU A 14 -7.37 -0.03 20.86
N GLY A 15 -6.42 -0.22 21.76
CA GLY A 15 -5.93 0.81 22.68
C GLY A 15 -5.30 1.98 21.91
N MET A 16 -4.48 1.69 20.90
CA MET A 16 -3.89 2.71 20.04
C MET A 16 -4.95 3.47 19.23
N LEU A 17 -5.99 2.78 18.74
CA LEU A 17 -7.11 3.44 18.06
C LEU A 17 -7.90 4.36 19.01
N SER A 18 -8.10 3.95 20.26
CA SER A 18 -8.67 4.83 21.29
C SER A 18 -7.77 6.05 21.55
N GLY A 19 -6.44 5.86 21.59
CA GLY A 19 -5.47 6.93 21.71
C GLY A 19 -5.51 7.92 20.54
N TYR A 20 -5.69 7.41 19.31
CA TYR A 20 -5.94 8.23 18.13
C TYR A 20 -7.22 9.05 18.30
N LEU A 21 -8.35 8.40 18.60
CA LEU A 21 -9.64 9.07 18.80
C LEU A 21 -9.57 10.16 19.87
N TYR A 22 -8.73 10.00 20.90
CA TYR A 22 -8.58 11.00 21.97
C TYR A 22 -8.08 12.35 21.44
N PHE A 23 -7.22 12.35 20.42
CA PHE A 23 -6.74 13.58 19.78
C PHE A 23 -7.79 14.24 18.87
N PHE A 24 -8.82 13.52 18.43
CA PHE A 24 -9.96 14.07 17.67
C PHE A 24 -11.06 14.55 18.61
N ASN A 25 -11.51 13.66 19.50
CA ASN A 25 -12.57 13.93 20.46
C ASN A 25 -12.45 12.99 21.67
N LYS A 26 -12.19 13.60 22.84
CA LYS A 26 -12.02 12.89 24.11
C LYS A 26 -13.23 12.04 24.52
N VAL A 27 -14.44 12.52 24.23
CA VAL A 27 -15.69 11.82 24.59
C VAL A 27 -15.86 10.57 23.74
N ILE A 28 -15.63 10.66 22.43
CA ILE A 28 -15.69 9.52 21.51
C ILE A 28 -14.66 8.46 21.93
N ALA A 29 -13.44 8.89 22.25
CA ALA A 29 -12.38 7.99 22.71
C ALA A 29 -12.75 7.24 23.99
N LEU A 30 -13.36 7.93 24.95
CA LEU A 30 -13.81 7.35 26.21
C LEU A 30 -14.94 6.34 25.99
N ILE A 31 -15.96 6.69 25.20
CA ILE A 31 -17.07 5.80 24.86
C ILE A 31 -16.54 4.53 24.20
N PHE A 32 -15.63 4.68 23.22
CA PHE A 32 -14.99 3.58 22.52
C PHE A 32 -14.20 2.67 23.47
N PHE A 33 -13.43 3.26 24.39
CA PHE A 33 -12.64 2.52 25.37
C PHE A 33 -13.52 1.70 26.33
N ILE A 34 -14.59 2.31 26.85
CA ILE A 34 -15.54 1.67 27.77
C ILE A 34 -16.28 0.54 27.06
N THR A 35 -16.74 0.75 25.82
CA THR A 35 -17.44 -0.29 25.05
C THR A 35 -16.55 -1.50 24.79
N ILE A 36 -15.30 -1.31 24.37
CA ILE A 36 -14.36 -2.42 24.18
C ILE A 36 -14.11 -3.16 25.49
N SER A 37 -13.88 -2.43 26.58
CA SER A 37 -13.63 -3.01 27.91
C SER A 37 -14.83 -3.84 28.38
N GLY A 38 -16.04 -3.32 28.20
CA GLY A 38 -17.29 -3.99 28.55
C GLY A 38 -17.54 -5.27 27.73
N VAL A 39 -17.39 -5.20 26.39
CA VAL A 39 -17.51 -6.37 25.51
C VAL A 39 -16.53 -7.47 25.93
N MET A 40 -15.30 -7.11 26.27
CA MET A 40 -14.26 -8.06 26.69
C MET A 40 -14.53 -8.69 28.05
N ALA A 41 -15.02 -7.90 29.01
CA ALA A 41 -15.40 -8.40 30.32
C ALA A 41 -16.53 -9.46 30.23
N VAL A 42 -17.43 -9.33 29.26
CA VAL A 42 -18.54 -10.29 29.05
C VAL A 42 -18.10 -11.52 28.25
N THR A 43 -17.24 -11.37 27.24
CA THR A 43 -16.89 -12.48 26.34
C THR A 43 -15.80 -13.42 26.88
N ILE A 44 -14.96 -12.96 27.80
CA ILE A 44 -13.76 -13.69 28.22
C ILE A 44 -13.82 -14.03 29.71
N LYS A 45 -13.44 -15.26 30.06
CA LYS A 45 -13.39 -15.72 31.47
C LYS A 45 -12.64 -14.70 32.34
N ASN A 46 -13.24 -14.32 33.49
CA ASN A 46 -12.76 -13.27 34.40
C ASN A 46 -11.24 -13.27 34.66
N LYS A 47 -10.60 -14.45 34.74
CA LYS A 47 -9.14 -14.57 34.99
C LYS A 47 -8.24 -13.88 33.95
N TYR A 48 -8.72 -13.67 32.71
CA TYR A 48 -7.93 -13.02 31.66
C TYR A 48 -8.38 -11.60 31.31
N ALA A 49 -9.57 -11.18 31.78
CA ALA A 49 -10.14 -9.88 31.46
C ALA A 49 -9.24 -8.71 31.94
N ILE A 50 -8.73 -8.80 33.18
CA ILE A 50 -7.82 -7.79 33.75
C ILE A 50 -6.58 -7.61 32.87
N LEU A 51 -5.95 -8.71 32.45
CA LEU A 51 -4.76 -8.67 31.62
C LEU A 51 -5.03 -8.03 30.26
N MET A 52 -6.22 -8.27 29.69
CA MET A 52 -6.60 -7.66 28.41
C MET A 52 -6.86 -6.17 28.52
N ILE A 53 -7.45 -5.72 29.64
CA ILE A 53 -7.57 -4.29 29.96
C ILE A 53 -6.18 -3.65 30.12
N ILE A 54 -5.23 -4.33 30.76
CA ILE A 54 -3.84 -3.83 30.85
C ILE A 54 -3.23 -3.61 29.46
N PHE A 55 -3.38 -4.56 28.54
CA PHE A 55 -2.88 -4.39 27.17
C PHE A 55 -3.62 -3.29 26.38
N LEU A 56 -4.91 -3.07 26.66
CA LEU A 56 -5.69 -1.97 26.10
C LEU A 56 -5.16 -0.61 26.58
N ILE A 57 -4.94 -0.47 27.89
CA ILE A 57 -4.34 0.73 28.51
C ILE A 57 -2.93 0.96 27.97
N LEU A 58 -2.12 -0.09 27.86
CA LEU A 58 -0.77 -0.03 27.29
C LEU A 58 -0.79 0.54 25.87
N GLY A 59 -1.69 0.04 25.02
CA GLY A 59 -1.85 0.55 23.65
C GLY A 59 -2.20 2.03 23.61
N PHE A 60 -3.16 2.46 24.44
CA PHE A 60 -3.54 3.87 24.57
C PHE A 60 -2.36 4.74 25.01
N GLY A 61 -1.67 4.32 26.08
CA GLY A 61 -0.55 5.05 26.66
C GLY A 61 0.62 5.22 25.68
N LEU A 62 0.98 4.16 24.94
CA LEU A 62 2.04 4.20 23.94
C LEU A 62 1.73 5.20 22.81
N PHE A 63 0.50 5.18 22.29
CA PHE A 63 0.09 6.10 21.24
C PHE A 63 0.04 7.55 21.75
N TYR A 64 -0.56 7.76 22.92
CA TYR A 64 -0.65 9.08 23.54
C TYR A 64 0.74 9.66 23.81
N GLN A 65 1.65 8.90 24.41
CA GLN A 65 3.02 9.35 24.72
C GLN A 65 3.84 9.64 23.47
N TYR A 66 3.60 8.94 22.36
CA TYR A 66 4.30 9.20 21.11
C TYR A 66 3.95 10.59 20.55
N PHE A 67 2.66 10.94 20.49
CA PHE A 67 2.20 12.20 19.88
C PHE A 67 2.09 13.38 20.86
N ASN A 68 1.97 13.13 22.16
CA ASN A 68 1.90 14.16 23.20
C ASN A 68 3.28 14.50 23.77
N ILE A 69 4.17 14.98 22.91
CA ILE A 69 5.51 15.47 23.30
C ILE A 69 5.57 16.99 23.25
N ASP A 70 6.14 17.59 24.28
CA ASP A 70 6.48 19.00 24.30
C ASP A 70 7.83 19.22 23.61
N VAL A 71 7.77 19.80 22.42
CA VAL A 71 8.94 20.19 21.64
C VAL A 71 9.07 21.72 21.73
N PRO A 72 10.22 22.26 22.15
CA PRO A 72 10.42 23.70 22.22
C PRO A 72 10.23 24.33 20.83
N ARG A 73 9.58 25.50 20.74
CA ARG A 73 9.31 26.17 19.45
C ARG A 73 10.57 26.67 18.75
N ARG A 74 11.58 27.09 19.51
CA ARG A 74 12.90 27.49 19.00
C ARG A 74 13.96 26.87 19.90
N GLY A 75 15.03 26.38 19.30
CA GLY A 75 16.15 25.82 20.07
C GLY A 75 17.13 25.04 19.22
N VAL A 76 18.05 24.37 19.92
CA VAL A 76 18.98 23.41 19.32
C VAL A 76 18.29 22.05 19.26
N TYR A 77 18.18 21.49 18.05
CA TYR A 77 17.70 20.13 17.83
C TYR A 77 18.86 19.22 17.49
N GLU A 78 18.85 18.03 18.08
CA GLU A 78 19.71 16.92 17.70
C GLU A 78 18.83 15.90 16.97
N LEU A 79 19.16 15.64 15.72
CA LEU A 79 18.31 14.93 14.78
C LEU A 79 19.12 13.86 14.08
N LYS A 80 18.49 12.73 13.83
CA LYS A 80 19.03 11.70 12.95
C LYS A 80 18.34 11.81 11.60
N LEU A 81 19.11 11.88 10.52
CA LEU A 81 18.55 11.88 9.17
C LEU A 81 18.29 10.46 8.70
N ASP A 82 17.08 10.20 8.21
CA ASP A 82 16.70 8.87 7.74
C ASP A 82 16.78 8.79 6.20
N GLU A 83 16.03 9.62 5.46
CA GLU A 83 15.93 9.51 4.00
C GLU A 83 15.65 10.88 3.35
N TYR A 84 16.30 11.17 2.21
CA TYR A 84 15.90 12.26 1.33
C TYR A 84 14.82 11.78 0.37
N LYS A 85 13.69 12.46 0.36
CA LYS A 85 12.68 12.31 -0.69
C LYS A 85 12.69 13.55 -1.55
N GLU A 86 12.21 13.39 -2.79
CA GLU A 86 12.21 14.43 -3.82
C GLU A 86 11.57 15.76 -3.36
N TYR A 87 10.61 15.70 -2.40
CA TYR A 87 9.86 16.88 -1.93
C TYR A 87 10.05 17.22 -0.44
N TYR A 88 10.66 16.35 0.35
CA TYR A 88 10.85 16.57 1.79
C TYR A 88 11.96 15.69 2.35
N THR A 89 12.61 16.15 3.41
CA THR A 89 13.60 15.35 4.14
C THR A 89 12.97 14.79 5.40
N GLU A 90 13.16 13.50 5.64
CA GLU A 90 12.69 12.85 6.86
C GLU A 90 13.83 12.71 7.87
N GLY A 91 13.51 12.93 9.14
CA GLY A 91 14.42 12.62 10.22
C GLY A 91 13.71 12.18 11.49
N GLU A 92 14.52 11.90 12.50
CA GLU A 92 14.10 11.41 13.79
C GLU A 92 14.59 12.35 14.89
N TYR A 93 13.65 12.83 15.71
CA TYR A 93 13.90 13.59 16.93
C TYR A 93 13.45 12.78 18.13
N LYS A 94 14.36 12.42 19.04
CA LYS A 94 14.06 11.63 20.26
C LYS A 94 13.16 10.41 20.01
N GLY A 95 13.47 9.59 19.00
CA GLY A 95 12.68 8.39 18.68
C GLY A 95 11.44 8.62 17.82
N ARG A 96 11.15 9.86 17.39
CA ARG A 96 9.92 10.24 16.69
C ARG A 96 10.21 10.85 15.33
N ARG A 97 9.37 10.55 14.34
CA ARG A 97 9.53 11.09 12.98
C ARG A 97 9.17 12.57 12.93
N VAL A 98 10.00 13.33 12.23
CA VAL A 98 9.81 14.77 11.96
C VAL A 98 10.11 15.04 10.49
N ASN A 99 9.35 15.97 9.91
CA ASN A 99 9.72 16.53 8.62
C ASN A 99 10.81 17.57 8.86
N LEU A 100 11.84 17.54 8.02
CA LEU A 100 12.96 18.45 8.11
C LEU A 100 12.98 19.35 6.89
N ASN A 101 13.11 20.65 7.15
CA ASN A 101 13.51 21.60 6.14
C ASN A 101 14.93 22.06 6.46
N LEU A 102 15.87 21.66 5.60
CA LEU A 102 17.29 21.97 5.72
C LEU A 102 17.60 23.25 4.94
N PRO A 103 18.61 24.02 5.36
CA PRO A 103 19.05 25.21 4.63
C PRO A 103 19.67 24.82 3.28
N ASP A 104 19.76 25.77 2.34
CA ASP A 104 20.14 25.51 0.93
C ASP A 104 21.47 24.77 0.73
N ASN A 105 22.36 24.76 1.73
CA ASN A 105 23.63 24.03 1.72
C ASN A 105 23.47 22.50 1.98
N LYS A 106 22.40 21.90 1.44
CA LYS A 106 21.97 20.51 1.70
C LYS A 106 22.98 19.46 1.23
N GLU A 107 23.79 19.77 0.22
CA GLU A 107 24.72 18.84 -0.43
C GLU A 107 25.81 18.29 0.51
N LYS A 108 26.12 19.01 1.60
CA LYS A 108 27.12 18.56 2.59
C LYS A 108 26.56 17.57 3.61
N ILE A 109 25.24 17.39 3.65
CA ILE A 109 24.56 16.57 4.65
C ILE A 109 24.15 15.26 3.98
N LYS A 110 24.58 14.13 4.56
CA LYS A 110 24.31 12.80 4.00
C LYS A 110 23.25 12.07 4.79
N GLU A 111 22.53 11.16 4.13
CA GLU A 111 21.55 10.27 4.77
C GLU A 111 22.18 9.46 5.88
N GLY A 112 21.44 9.17 6.95
CA GLY A 112 21.94 8.39 8.08
C GLY A 112 22.93 9.13 8.99
N SER A 113 23.22 10.41 8.74
CA SER A 113 24.05 11.25 9.62
C SER A 113 23.24 11.84 10.79
N TYR A 114 23.94 12.17 11.87
CA TYR A 114 23.38 12.92 12.99
C TYR A 114 23.71 14.39 12.82
N ILE A 115 22.69 15.25 12.86
CA ILE A 115 22.84 16.70 12.76
C ILE A 115 22.44 17.36 14.06
N LYS A 116 23.20 18.37 14.46
CA LYS A 116 22.85 19.27 15.55
C LYS A 116 22.77 20.69 15.02
N GLY A 117 21.61 21.31 15.15
CA GLY A 117 21.37 22.62 14.53
C GLY A 117 20.36 23.47 15.29
N HIS A 118 20.44 24.78 15.08
CA HIS A 118 19.43 25.73 15.56
C HIS A 118 18.28 25.79 14.56
N GLY A 119 17.05 25.86 15.08
CA GLY A 119 15.88 25.91 14.22
C GLY A 119 14.58 26.29 14.93
N VAL A 120 13.49 26.16 14.18
CA VAL A 120 12.12 26.40 14.62
C VAL A 120 11.28 25.14 14.42
N PHE A 121 10.55 24.73 15.46
CA PHE A 121 9.58 23.64 15.37
C PHE A 121 8.17 24.18 15.12
N LYS A 122 7.53 23.67 14.07
CA LYS A 122 6.12 23.89 13.77
C LYS A 122 5.35 22.59 13.99
N LYS A 123 4.35 22.64 14.89
CA LYS A 123 3.52 21.48 15.23
C LYS A 123 2.51 21.21 14.11
N GLU A 124 2.80 20.20 13.29
CA GLU A 124 1.97 19.72 12.18
C GLU A 124 1.94 18.18 12.24
N ILE A 125 1.04 17.64 13.07
CA ILE A 125 1.01 16.21 13.35
C ILE A 125 0.35 15.47 12.17
N SER A 126 1.03 14.45 11.65
CA SER A 126 0.46 13.46 10.74
C SER A 126 0.44 12.11 11.43
N TYR A 127 -0.74 11.70 11.93
CA TYR A 127 -0.88 10.45 12.69
C TYR A 127 -0.59 9.20 11.85
N GLU A 128 -1.02 9.16 10.59
CA GLU A 128 -0.84 8.02 9.67
C GLU A 128 0.63 7.75 9.32
N ASN A 129 1.41 8.82 9.21
CA ASN A 129 2.84 8.75 8.90
C ASN A 129 3.72 8.84 10.15
N GLY A 130 3.15 9.13 11.31
CA GLY A 130 3.87 9.25 12.57
C GLY A 130 4.71 10.52 12.72
N PHE A 131 4.46 11.55 11.91
CA PHE A 131 5.15 12.83 12.04
C PHE A 131 4.56 13.65 13.19
N ILE A 132 5.42 14.16 14.07
CA ILE A 132 4.99 15.05 15.16
C ILE A 132 4.99 16.53 14.77
N GLY A 133 5.63 16.88 13.66
CA GLY A 133 5.72 18.23 13.11
C GLY A 133 6.90 18.41 12.17
N THR A 134 7.12 19.67 11.80
CA THR A 134 8.17 20.10 10.88
C THR A 134 9.22 20.92 11.64
N ILE A 135 10.50 20.56 11.51
CA ILE A 135 11.62 21.33 12.05
C ILE A 135 12.33 22.04 10.91
N TYR A 136 12.38 23.36 10.97
CA TYR A 136 13.15 24.21 10.07
C TYR A 136 14.50 24.46 10.70
N ILE A 137 15.58 23.99 10.09
CA ILE A 137 16.94 24.21 10.59
C ILE A 137 17.53 25.40 9.86
N ASP A 138 17.91 26.43 10.60
CA ASP A 138 18.52 27.63 10.04
C ASP A 138 20.04 27.47 9.96
N ILE A 139 20.65 26.87 10.99
CA ILE A 139 22.11 26.73 11.11
C ILE A 139 22.47 25.33 11.61
N VAL A 140 23.24 24.60 10.82
CA VAL A 140 23.85 23.32 11.23
C VAL A 140 25.16 23.61 11.95
N LYS A 141 25.28 23.16 13.21
CA LYS A 141 26.49 23.34 14.04
C LYS A 141 27.45 22.17 13.94
N GLU A 142 26.91 20.96 13.91
CA GLU A 142 27.70 19.74 13.98
C GLU A 142 27.02 18.64 13.17
N THR A 143 27.82 17.88 12.42
CA THR A 143 27.39 16.67 11.72
C THR A 143 28.28 15.53 12.15
N ARG A 144 27.69 14.44 12.63
CA ARG A 144 28.40 13.21 13.01
C ARG A 144 28.01 12.08 12.09
N SER A 145 29.01 11.32 11.63
CA SER A 145 28.76 10.16 10.80
C SER A 145 28.30 8.96 11.63
N GLY A 146 27.23 8.32 11.17
CA GLY A 146 26.67 7.11 11.78
C GLY A 146 27.02 5.85 11.00
N ILE A 147 26.83 4.68 11.62
CA ILE A 147 26.90 3.39 10.91
C ILE A 147 25.87 3.35 9.76
N LEU A 148 24.69 3.94 9.99
CA LEU A 148 23.62 4.01 9.00
C LEU A 148 24.02 4.83 7.77
N GLN A 149 24.80 5.91 7.94
CA GLN A 149 25.34 6.67 6.83
C GLN A 149 26.21 5.81 5.91
N LYS A 150 27.11 4.98 6.47
CA LYS A 150 27.95 4.09 5.66
C LYS A 150 27.12 3.08 4.86
N ILE A 151 26.03 2.58 5.46
CA ILE A 151 25.09 1.66 4.79
C ILE A 151 24.41 2.36 3.60
N TYR A 152 23.95 3.60 3.77
CA TYR A 152 23.32 4.36 2.69
C TYR A 152 24.32 4.83 1.63
N GLU A 153 25.54 5.21 2.00
CA GLU A 153 26.61 5.50 1.03
C GLU A 153 26.91 4.27 0.17
N PHE A 154 26.98 3.08 0.79
CA PHE A 154 27.16 1.82 0.07
C PHE A 154 25.97 1.46 -0.82
N LYS A 155 24.74 1.78 -0.36
CA LYS A 155 23.52 1.65 -1.16
C LYS A 155 23.57 2.52 -2.40
N ASN A 156 23.92 3.79 -2.24
CA ASN A 156 24.02 4.76 -3.33
C ASN A 156 25.12 4.39 -4.32
N TYR A 157 26.29 3.92 -3.84
CA TYR A 157 27.32 3.36 -4.70
C TYR A 157 26.80 2.21 -5.58
N THR A 158 26.01 1.29 -5.01
CA THR A 158 25.45 0.16 -5.75
C THR A 158 24.39 0.63 -6.77
N ILE A 159 23.57 1.63 -6.40
CA ILE A 159 22.57 2.25 -7.29
C ILE A 159 23.24 2.92 -8.48
N ASP A 160 24.27 3.72 -8.23
CA ASP A 160 24.98 4.47 -9.26
C ASP A 160 25.76 3.52 -10.19
N SER A 161 26.36 2.45 -9.64
CA SER A 161 26.97 1.41 -10.47
C SER A 161 25.97 0.76 -11.45
N PHE A 162 24.69 0.63 -11.09
CA PHE A 162 23.68 0.13 -12.03
C PHE A 162 23.29 1.18 -13.07
N LYS A 163 23.17 2.45 -12.68
CA LYS A 163 22.86 3.54 -13.63
C LYS A 163 23.94 3.65 -14.71
N GLU A 164 25.21 3.62 -14.32
CA GLU A 164 26.34 3.70 -15.24
C GLU A 164 26.40 2.52 -16.23
N THR A 165 25.95 1.33 -15.82
CA THR A 165 26.13 0.10 -16.62
C THR A 165 24.88 -0.35 -17.38
N LEU A 166 23.68 -0.11 -16.85
CA LEU A 166 22.40 -0.54 -17.45
C LEU A 166 21.63 0.62 -18.13
N GLY A 167 22.00 1.88 -17.86
CA GLY A 167 21.23 3.07 -18.19
C GLY A 167 20.04 3.28 -17.23
N ASP A 168 19.50 4.49 -17.21
CA ASP A 168 18.54 4.95 -16.18
C ASP A 168 17.30 4.06 -16.06
N LYS A 169 16.68 3.71 -17.19
CA LYS A 169 15.41 2.95 -17.19
C LYS A 169 15.53 1.56 -16.58
N ARG A 170 16.55 0.79 -17.00
CA ARG A 170 16.79 -0.57 -16.47
C ARG A 170 17.30 -0.51 -15.04
N ALA A 171 18.18 0.44 -14.73
CA ALA A 171 18.67 0.66 -13.37
C ALA A 171 17.53 0.98 -12.40
N ALA A 172 16.56 1.80 -12.80
CA ALA A 172 15.40 2.14 -11.97
C ALA A 172 14.60 0.90 -11.55
N VAL A 173 14.38 -0.07 -12.44
CA VAL A 173 13.64 -1.30 -12.12
C VAL A 173 14.38 -2.16 -11.11
N ILE A 174 15.67 -2.47 -11.36
CA ILE A 174 16.43 -3.31 -10.42
C ILE A 174 16.62 -2.61 -9.08
N ASN A 175 16.86 -1.29 -9.07
CA ASN A 175 17.00 -0.51 -7.83
C ASN A 175 15.68 -0.44 -7.06
N GLY A 176 14.54 -0.31 -7.73
CA GLY A 176 13.22 -0.37 -7.12
C GLY A 176 12.94 -1.73 -6.49
N VAL A 177 13.10 -2.79 -7.28
CA VAL A 177 12.77 -4.16 -6.86
C VAL A 177 13.73 -4.69 -5.79
N ALA A 178 15.05 -4.58 -6.00
CA ALA A 178 16.03 -5.14 -5.09
C ALA A 178 16.33 -4.24 -3.88
N TYR A 179 16.24 -2.91 -4.02
CA TYR A 179 16.69 -1.96 -2.99
C TYR A 179 15.62 -0.97 -2.52
N GLY A 180 14.42 -1.00 -3.10
CA GLY A 180 13.28 -0.19 -2.67
C GLY A 180 13.30 1.26 -3.15
N MET A 181 14.14 1.59 -4.13
CA MET A 181 14.25 2.94 -4.72
C MET A 181 13.22 3.14 -5.83
N VAL A 182 12.09 3.75 -5.50
CA VAL A 182 10.95 3.87 -6.43
C VAL A 182 10.98 5.19 -7.21
N ASP A 183 11.68 6.21 -6.72
CA ASP A 183 11.60 7.59 -7.23
C ASP A 183 12.08 7.73 -8.68
N SER A 184 12.94 6.83 -9.15
CA SER A 184 13.48 6.84 -10.52
C SER A 184 12.65 6.05 -11.54
N ILE A 185 11.54 5.41 -11.14
CA ILE A 185 10.73 4.58 -12.03
C ILE A 185 9.79 5.47 -12.86
N ASP A 186 9.83 5.31 -14.19
CA ASP A 186 8.96 6.06 -15.11
C ASP A 186 7.47 5.74 -14.93
N GLU A 187 6.63 6.70 -15.30
CA GLU A 187 5.17 6.62 -15.08
C GLU A 187 4.51 5.50 -15.86
N ASP A 188 5.01 5.18 -17.05
CA ASP A 188 4.47 4.11 -17.89
C ASP A 188 4.67 2.76 -17.20
N THR A 189 5.88 2.50 -16.71
CA THR A 189 6.21 1.31 -15.92
C THR A 189 5.35 1.26 -14.66
N MET A 190 5.22 2.38 -13.94
CA MET A 190 4.38 2.46 -12.75
C MET A 190 2.91 2.10 -13.05
N ASN A 191 2.36 2.61 -14.17
CA ASN A 191 0.99 2.35 -14.59
C ASN A 191 0.78 0.89 -15.01
N GLN A 192 1.73 0.29 -15.74
CA GLN A 192 1.70 -1.13 -16.07
C GLN A 192 1.65 -2.00 -14.79
N LEU A 193 2.51 -1.70 -13.81
CA LEU A 193 2.53 -2.43 -12.54
C LEU A 193 1.23 -2.26 -11.74
N LYS A 194 0.61 -1.07 -11.78
CA LYS A 194 -0.71 -0.84 -11.17
C LYS A 194 -1.79 -1.67 -11.87
N THR A 195 -1.85 -1.65 -13.20
CA THR A 195 -2.85 -2.40 -13.99
C THR A 195 -2.75 -3.90 -13.75
N LEU A 196 -1.52 -4.41 -13.66
CA LEU A 196 -1.24 -5.81 -13.39
C LEU A 196 -1.34 -6.17 -11.89
N GLY A 197 -1.68 -5.22 -11.01
CA GLY A 197 -1.84 -5.46 -9.58
C GLY A 197 -0.57 -5.87 -8.83
N ILE A 198 0.60 -5.53 -9.37
CA ILE A 198 1.92 -5.93 -8.87
C ILE A 198 2.81 -4.74 -8.47
N ILE A 199 2.24 -3.55 -8.27
CA ILE A 199 2.97 -2.38 -7.75
C ILE A 199 3.70 -2.65 -6.42
N HIS A 200 3.24 -3.63 -5.64
CA HIS A 200 3.89 -4.02 -4.39
C HIS A 200 5.26 -4.69 -4.60
N VAL A 201 5.66 -5.02 -5.83
CA VAL A 201 6.95 -5.66 -6.16
C VAL A 201 8.11 -4.69 -6.08
N ILE A 202 7.90 -3.46 -6.52
CA ILE A 202 8.92 -2.39 -6.47
C ILE A 202 9.07 -1.79 -5.07
N SER A 203 8.22 -2.20 -4.12
CA SER A 203 8.42 -1.91 -2.71
C SER A 203 8.86 -3.19 -2.01
N VAL A 204 10.12 -3.23 -1.56
CA VAL A 204 10.70 -4.37 -0.83
C VAL A 204 9.69 -4.94 0.17
N SER A 205 9.27 -6.16 -0.13
CA SER A 205 8.13 -6.81 0.51
C SER A 205 8.58 -7.98 1.37
N GLY A 206 7.62 -8.62 2.04
CA GLY A 206 7.91 -9.80 2.84
C GLY A 206 8.47 -10.99 2.04
N LEU A 207 8.18 -11.06 0.74
CA LEU A 207 8.71 -12.06 -0.18
C LEU A 207 10.23 -11.88 -0.39
N HIS A 208 10.68 -10.64 -0.53
CA HIS A 208 12.10 -10.31 -0.75
C HIS A 208 12.97 -10.83 0.41
N ILE A 209 12.52 -10.56 1.64
CA ILE A 209 13.19 -11.02 2.86
C ILE A 209 13.24 -12.54 2.94
N ALA A 210 12.15 -13.23 2.58
CA ALA A 210 12.11 -14.70 2.58
C ALA A 210 13.04 -15.31 1.51
N LEU A 211 13.12 -14.70 0.32
CA LEU A 211 14.00 -15.13 -0.77
C LEU A 211 15.47 -14.96 -0.38
N VAL A 212 15.85 -13.76 0.08
CA VAL A 212 17.23 -13.46 0.52
C VAL A 212 17.63 -14.41 1.64
N PHE A 213 16.77 -14.58 2.65
CA PHE A 213 17.04 -15.51 3.75
C PHE A 213 17.26 -16.94 3.26
N SER A 214 16.39 -17.45 2.38
CA SER A 214 16.46 -18.83 1.87
C SER A 214 17.69 -19.07 1.01
N ALA A 215 18.06 -18.09 0.17
CA ALA A 215 19.25 -18.16 -0.68
C ALA A 215 20.52 -18.21 0.17
N VAL A 216 20.64 -17.33 1.17
CA VAL A 216 21.81 -17.28 2.06
C VAL A 216 21.85 -18.50 2.99
N GLU A 217 20.71 -18.95 3.52
CA GLU A 217 20.65 -20.14 4.37
C GLU A 217 21.17 -21.38 3.65
N LYS A 218 20.86 -21.54 2.37
CA LYS A 218 21.29 -22.70 1.57
C LYS A 218 22.82 -22.77 1.40
N VAL A 219 23.50 -21.62 1.40
CA VAL A 219 24.95 -21.53 1.15
C VAL A 219 25.75 -21.43 2.45
N PHE A 220 25.32 -20.60 3.40
CA PHE A 220 26.08 -20.24 4.59
C PHE A 220 25.43 -20.68 5.91
N GLY A 221 24.24 -21.30 5.84
CA GLY A 221 23.47 -21.71 7.01
C GLY A 221 22.64 -20.59 7.66
N TYR A 222 21.72 -20.97 8.54
CA TYR A 222 20.70 -20.05 9.06
C TYR A 222 21.25 -18.91 9.94
N LYS A 223 22.38 -19.12 10.64
CA LYS A 223 22.99 -18.12 11.53
C LYS A 223 23.49 -16.91 10.73
N VAL A 224 24.26 -17.17 9.69
CA VAL A 224 24.75 -16.15 8.76
C VAL A 224 23.59 -15.52 7.99
N ALA A 225 22.61 -16.34 7.58
CA ALA A 225 21.40 -15.85 6.92
C ALA A 225 20.61 -14.84 7.75
N LEU A 226 20.49 -15.03 9.07
CA LEU A 226 19.83 -14.05 9.95
C LEU A 226 20.58 -12.72 9.98
N ILE A 227 21.92 -12.74 10.05
CA ILE A 227 22.73 -11.52 10.08
C ILE A 227 22.63 -10.78 8.75
N ILE A 228 22.83 -11.47 7.63
CA ILE A 228 22.75 -10.85 6.29
C ILE A 228 21.33 -10.34 6.01
N CYS A 229 20.30 -11.09 6.40
CA CYS A 229 18.92 -10.67 6.25
C CYS A 229 18.60 -9.44 7.10
N PHE A 230 19.12 -9.34 8.33
CA PHE A 230 19.00 -8.16 9.17
C PHE A 230 19.66 -6.93 8.53
N LEU A 231 20.89 -7.08 8.01
CA LEU A 231 21.57 -6.01 7.27
C LEU A 231 20.77 -5.59 6.02
N TYR A 232 20.20 -6.54 5.29
CA TYR A 232 19.35 -6.27 4.12
C TYR A 232 18.05 -5.53 4.49
N VAL A 233 17.43 -5.83 5.64
CA VAL A 233 16.28 -5.05 6.15
C VAL A 233 16.65 -3.58 6.39
N ILE A 234 17.82 -3.33 6.97
CA ILE A 234 18.33 -1.95 7.18
C ILE A 234 18.61 -1.29 5.82
N PHE A 235 19.32 -2.00 4.94
CA PHE A 235 19.71 -1.53 3.61
C PHE A 235 18.51 -1.12 2.74
N THR A 236 17.39 -1.80 2.89
CA THR A 236 16.15 -1.55 2.13
C THR A 236 15.20 -0.54 2.78
N GLY A 237 15.65 0.17 3.83
CA GLY A 237 14.89 1.24 4.48
C GLY A 237 13.92 0.79 5.58
N SER A 238 14.06 -0.44 6.09
CA SER A 238 13.35 -0.90 7.31
C SER A 238 11.82 -0.72 7.30
N LYS A 239 11.17 -0.96 6.14
CA LYS A 239 9.71 -0.91 6.00
C LYS A 239 9.02 -1.92 6.95
N ALA A 240 7.80 -1.63 7.40
CA ALA A 240 7.05 -2.50 8.30
C ALA A 240 6.94 -3.95 7.79
N ALA A 241 6.75 -4.13 6.48
CA ALA A 241 6.65 -5.43 5.83
C ALA A 241 7.95 -6.26 5.92
N THR A 242 9.12 -5.60 5.83
CA THR A 242 10.42 -6.28 5.86
C THR A 242 10.79 -6.69 7.29
N ILE A 243 10.60 -5.79 8.26
CA ILE A 243 10.79 -6.08 9.69
C ILE A 243 9.86 -7.23 10.13
N ARG A 244 8.58 -7.19 9.75
CA ARG A 244 7.62 -8.27 10.03
C ARG A 244 8.13 -9.62 9.54
N SER A 245 8.52 -9.70 8.27
CA SER A 245 9.03 -10.95 7.69
C SER A 245 10.30 -11.44 8.40
N PHE A 246 11.22 -10.54 8.73
CA PHE A 246 12.43 -10.89 9.47
C PHE A 246 12.11 -11.48 10.85
N ILE A 247 11.21 -10.84 11.62
CA ILE A 247 10.77 -11.35 12.93
C ILE A 247 10.12 -12.74 12.79
N MET A 248 9.25 -12.93 11.79
CA MET A 248 8.59 -14.22 11.59
C MET A 248 9.60 -15.33 11.21
N ILE A 249 10.59 -15.04 10.38
CA ILE A 249 11.68 -15.97 10.04
C ILE A 249 12.52 -16.29 11.28
N MET A 250 12.90 -15.28 12.06
CA MET A 250 13.63 -15.46 13.32
C MET A 250 12.86 -16.37 14.27
N MET A 251 11.56 -16.14 14.47
CA MET A 251 10.70 -16.98 15.29
C MET A 251 10.58 -18.41 14.76
N MET A 252 10.52 -18.59 13.43
CA MET A 252 10.50 -19.91 12.81
C MET A 252 11.80 -20.68 13.13
N LYS A 253 12.97 -20.04 13.07
CA LYS A 253 14.25 -20.70 13.41
C LYS A 253 14.37 -20.94 14.91
N LEU A 254 14.03 -19.96 15.74
CA LEU A 254 14.01 -20.12 17.21
C LEU A 254 13.08 -21.26 17.65
N SER A 255 11.93 -21.44 17.00
CA SER A 255 11.03 -22.55 17.35
C SER A 255 11.68 -23.92 17.10
N LYS A 256 12.52 -24.04 16.07
CA LYS A 256 13.28 -25.28 15.82
C LYS A 256 14.34 -25.50 16.91
N CYS A 257 15.07 -24.45 17.30
CA CYS A 257 16.07 -24.52 18.37
C CYS A 257 15.47 -24.87 19.73
N LEU A 258 14.26 -24.38 20.01
CA LEU A 258 13.53 -24.62 21.26
C LEU A 258 12.65 -25.87 21.22
N TYR A 259 12.73 -26.68 20.16
CA TYR A 259 11.87 -27.86 19.92
C TYR A 259 10.36 -27.57 20.07
N LYS A 260 9.93 -26.35 19.73
CA LYS A 260 8.53 -25.92 19.76
C LYS A 260 7.93 -25.90 18.36
N LYS A 261 6.62 -26.18 18.26
CA LYS A 261 5.89 -26.08 17.00
C LYS A 261 5.73 -24.63 16.57
N TYR A 262 6.20 -24.29 15.37
CA TYR A 262 5.97 -22.97 14.77
C TYR A 262 4.47 -22.73 14.55
N ASN A 263 3.99 -21.56 14.98
CA ASN A 263 2.63 -21.10 14.74
C ASN A 263 2.68 -19.75 14.04
N PRO A 264 2.33 -19.68 12.73
CA PRO A 264 2.47 -18.45 11.95
C PRO A 264 1.56 -17.32 12.44
N LEU A 265 0.40 -17.65 13.02
CA LEU A 265 -0.49 -16.63 13.60
C LEU A 265 0.13 -16.00 14.85
N SER A 266 0.71 -16.81 15.73
CA SER A 266 1.44 -16.29 16.89
C SER A 266 2.65 -15.46 16.48
N ALA A 267 3.37 -15.87 15.42
CA ALA A 267 4.50 -15.11 14.89
C ALA A 267 4.05 -13.76 14.29
N LEU A 268 2.94 -13.74 13.56
CA LEU A 268 2.34 -12.51 13.04
C LEU A 268 1.98 -11.56 14.19
N CYS A 269 1.24 -12.03 15.20
CA CYS A 269 0.85 -11.23 16.37
C CYS A 269 2.04 -10.73 17.19
N THR A 270 3.08 -11.55 17.35
CA THR A 270 4.31 -11.15 18.04
C THR A 270 5.05 -10.05 17.27
N SER A 271 5.18 -10.20 15.95
CA SER A 271 5.79 -9.15 15.12
C SER A 271 5.00 -7.84 15.17
N ALA A 272 3.65 -7.91 15.17
CA ALA A 272 2.80 -6.73 15.30
C ALA A 272 3.04 -6.02 16.63
N LEU A 273 3.05 -6.76 17.75
CA LEU A 273 3.31 -6.19 19.08
C LEU A 273 4.67 -5.49 19.14
N ILE A 274 5.73 -6.13 18.64
CA ILE A 274 7.07 -5.53 18.62
C ILE A 274 7.08 -4.23 17.81
N LEU A 275 6.49 -4.25 16.60
CA LEU A 275 6.43 -3.08 15.73
C LEU A 275 5.59 -1.94 16.32
N LEU A 276 4.44 -2.26 16.93
CA LEU A 276 3.55 -1.28 17.54
C LEU A 276 4.16 -0.67 18.81
N VAL A 277 4.87 -1.45 19.62
CA VAL A 277 5.61 -0.92 20.79
C VAL A 277 6.76 -0.03 20.35
N TYR A 278 7.49 -0.41 19.30
CA TYR A 278 8.59 0.38 18.77
C TYR A 278 8.13 1.69 18.11
N LYS A 279 7.08 1.62 17.28
CA LYS A 279 6.54 2.74 16.50
C LYS A 279 5.00 2.69 16.52
N PRO A 280 4.36 3.33 17.51
CA PRO A 280 2.90 3.27 17.72
C PRO A 280 2.05 3.74 16.53
N TYR A 281 2.57 4.68 15.73
CA TYR A 281 1.88 5.19 14.55
C TYR A 281 1.64 4.10 13.48
N PHE A 282 2.34 2.96 13.53
CA PHE A 282 2.05 1.84 12.62
C PHE A 282 0.61 1.32 12.74
N ALA A 283 -0.08 1.58 13.85
CA ALA A 283 -1.50 1.28 14.01
C ALA A 283 -2.43 1.99 13.01
N LEU A 284 -1.94 3.04 12.35
CA LEU A 284 -2.67 3.81 11.34
C LEU A 284 -1.99 3.75 9.96
N ASN A 285 -0.82 3.14 9.87
CA ASN A 285 -0.04 3.14 8.66
C ASN A 285 -0.59 2.14 7.64
N MET A 286 -0.88 2.63 6.43
CA MET A 286 -1.46 1.79 5.37
C MET A 286 -0.55 0.62 4.95
N GLY A 287 0.78 0.85 4.90
CA GLY A 287 1.75 -0.19 4.55
C GLY A 287 1.81 -1.31 5.60
N PHE A 288 1.66 -0.96 6.87
CA PHE A 288 1.48 -1.93 7.95
C PHE A 288 0.18 -2.72 7.75
N HIS A 289 -0.97 -2.06 7.61
CA HIS A 289 -2.27 -2.72 7.41
C HIS A 289 -2.23 -3.72 6.26
N LEU A 290 -1.84 -3.28 5.06
CA LEU A 290 -1.78 -4.12 3.86
C LEU A 290 -0.88 -5.35 4.07
N SER A 291 0.28 -5.18 4.72
CA SER A 291 1.19 -6.31 4.97
C SER A 291 0.61 -7.34 5.95
N TYR A 292 -0.01 -6.87 7.03
CA TYR A 292 -0.55 -7.75 8.07
C TYR A 292 -1.84 -8.44 7.64
N ILE A 293 -2.78 -7.74 7.00
CA ILE A 293 -4.04 -8.34 6.54
C ILE A 293 -3.81 -9.32 5.37
N SER A 294 -2.86 -9.02 4.48
CA SER A 294 -2.45 -9.95 3.41
C SER A 294 -1.87 -11.23 3.99
N THR A 295 -0.95 -11.12 4.95
CA THR A 295 -0.33 -12.28 5.60
C THR A 295 -1.36 -13.07 6.42
N LEU A 296 -2.28 -12.39 7.09
CA LEU A 296 -3.39 -13.02 7.82
C LEU A 296 -4.30 -13.82 6.87
N GLY A 297 -4.65 -13.25 5.72
CA GLY A 297 -5.41 -13.92 4.67
C GLY A 297 -4.72 -15.20 4.21
N ILE A 298 -3.41 -15.14 3.92
CA ILE A 298 -2.60 -16.31 3.56
C ILE A 298 -2.65 -17.38 4.68
N ILE A 299 -2.41 -16.99 5.93
CA ILE A 299 -2.39 -17.95 7.06
C ILE A 299 -3.73 -18.66 7.24
N LEU A 300 -4.85 -17.96 7.04
CA LEU A 300 -6.19 -18.49 7.32
C LEU A 300 -6.80 -19.25 6.12
N PHE A 301 -6.53 -18.82 4.89
CA PHE A 301 -7.24 -19.29 3.70
C PHE A 301 -6.40 -20.15 2.76
N TYR A 302 -5.06 -20.11 2.82
CA TYR A 302 -4.19 -20.83 1.87
C TYR A 302 -4.54 -22.31 1.75
N ASN A 303 -4.60 -23.04 2.87
CA ASN A 303 -4.91 -24.47 2.86
C ASN A 303 -6.35 -24.77 2.42
N LYS A 304 -7.30 -23.86 2.66
CA LYS A 304 -8.70 -24.05 2.28
C LYS A 304 -8.88 -23.88 0.77
N ILE A 305 -8.29 -22.82 0.21
CA ILE A 305 -8.32 -22.55 -1.23
C ILE A 305 -7.54 -23.63 -1.99
N ARG A 306 -6.37 -24.05 -1.47
CA ARG A 306 -5.57 -25.11 -2.09
C ARG A 306 -6.34 -26.43 -2.23
N LYS A 307 -7.14 -26.78 -1.22
CA LYS A 307 -8.03 -27.95 -1.25
C LYS A 307 -9.19 -27.79 -2.23
N LEU A 308 -9.73 -26.58 -2.37
CA LEU A 308 -10.80 -26.30 -3.34
C LEU A 308 -10.29 -26.43 -4.79
N LEU A 309 -9.06 -25.99 -5.04
CA LEU A 309 -8.42 -25.99 -6.36
C LEU A 309 -7.60 -27.27 -6.64
N TYR A 310 -7.92 -28.38 -5.96
CA TYR A 310 -7.13 -29.62 -6.03
C TYR A 310 -6.97 -30.21 -7.44
N LYS A 311 -7.88 -29.87 -8.38
CA LYS A 311 -7.82 -30.32 -9.78
C LYS A 311 -6.73 -29.63 -10.61
N LEU A 312 -6.18 -28.50 -10.15
CA LEU A 312 -5.13 -27.79 -10.86
C LEU A 312 -3.75 -28.41 -10.58
N PRO A 313 -2.79 -28.32 -11.52
CA PRO A 313 -1.40 -28.72 -11.28
C PRO A 313 -0.81 -28.06 -10.04
N GLU A 314 0.02 -28.77 -9.28
CA GLU A 314 0.46 -28.32 -7.94
C GLU A 314 1.06 -26.91 -7.94
N LYS A 315 1.93 -26.59 -8.93
CA LYS A 315 2.56 -25.27 -9.05
C LYS A 315 1.55 -24.15 -9.33
N ILE A 316 0.53 -24.42 -10.14
CA ILE A 316 -0.53 -23.44 -10.44
C ILE A 316 -1.43 -23.27 -9.21
N ASN A 317 -1.82 -24.39 -8.61
CA ASN A 317 -2.67 -24.41 -7.42
C ASN A 317 -2.02 -23.64 -6.25
N SER A 318 -0.74 -23.90 -5.95
CA SER A 318 -0.04 -23.23 -4.85
C SER A 318 0.04 -21.72 -5.06
N ASN A 319 0.46 -21.27 -6.26
CA ASN A 319 0.60 -19.86 -6.57
C ASN A 319 -0.75 -19.14 -6.59
N LEU A 320 -1.76 -19.73 -7.25
CA LEU A 320 -3.10 -19.15 -7.30
C LEU A 320 -3.75 -19.10 -5.91
N SER A 321 -3.61 -20.16 -5.12
CA SER A 321 -4.11 -20.21 -3.74
C SER A 321 -3.44 -19.15 -2.86
N LEU A 322 -2.14 -18.91 -3.03
CA LEU A 322 -1.43 -17.85 -2.31
C LEU A 322 -1.98 -16.47 -2.68
N CYS A 323 -2.13 -16.19 -3.98
CA CYS A 323 -2.65 -14.91 -4.48
C CYS A 323 -4.07 -14.63 -3.99
N LEU A 324 -4.98 -15.61 -4.15
CA LEU A 324 -6.37 -15.49 -3.73
C LEU A 324 -6.48 -15.33 -2.22
N SER A 325 -5.68 -16.06 -1.44
CA SER A 325 -5.71 -15.97 0.03
C SER A 325 -5.26 -14.61 0.54
N ALA A 326 -4.24 -14.02 -0.08
CA ALA A 326 -3.78 -12.67 0.24
C ALA A 326 -4.88 -11.63 -0.02
N GLN A 327 -5.64 -11.79 -1.11
CA GLN A 327 -6.66 -10.83 -1.51
C GLN A 327 -7.93 -10.86 -0.66
N VAL A 328 -8.18 -11.92 0.10
CA VAL A 328 -9.38 -12.04 0.96
C VAL A 328 -9.59 -10.79 1.84
N PHE A 329 -8.53 -10.26 2.44
CA PHE A 329 -8.64 -9.05 3.27
C PHE A 329 -8.06 -7.80 2.61
N VAL A 330 -7.17 -7.94 1.62
CA VAL A 330 -6.62 -6.79 0.91
C VAL A 330 -7.67 -6.13 0.01
N PHE A 331 -8.48 -6.92 -0.70
CA PHE A 331 -9.51 -6.41 -1.60
C PHE A 331 -10.45 -5.39 -0.94
N PRO A 332 -11.12 -5.69 0.20
CA PRO A 332 -12.02 -4.71 0.82
C PRO A 332 -11.24 -3.51 1.33
N TYR A 333 -10.05 -3.71 1.90
CA TYR A 333 -9.22 -2.60 2.37
C TYR A 333 -8.85 -1.64 1.22
N THR A 334 -8.46 -2.17 0.06
CA THR A 334 -8.13 -1.36 -1.12
C THR A 334 -9.36 -0.71 -1.74
N ALA A 335 -10.51 -1.37 -1.71
CA ALA A 335 -11.77 -0.78 -2.15
C ALA A 335 -12.13 0.44 -1.29
N PHE A 336 -12.07 0.32 0.04
CA PHE A 336 -12.38 1.42 0.96
C PHE A 336 -11.33 2.54 0.97
N SER A 337 -10.05 2.22 0.74
CA SER A 337 -8.95 3.20 0.88
C SER A 337 -8.57 3.88 -0.43
N PHE A 338 -8.66 3.16 -1.55
CA PHE A 338 -8.15 3.62 -2.86
C PHE A 338 -9.21 3.69 -3.95
N ASN A 339 -10.45 3.23 -3.68
CA ASN A 339 -11.57 3.18 -4.63
C ASN A 339 -11.22 2.51 -5.97
N ASN A 340 -10.20 1.65 -6.01
CA ASN A 340 -9.68 1.06 -7.23
C ASN A 340 -9.17 -0.35 -6.96
N PHE A 341 -9.39 -1.26 -7.91
CA PHE A 341 -8.86 -2.61 -7.86
C PHE A 341 -8.38 -3.10 -9.22
N ALA A 342 -7.16 -3.66 -9.23
CA ALA A 342 -6.53 -4.18 -10.43
C ALA A 342 -6.93 -5.63 -10.65
N LEU A 343 -7.84 -5.90 -11.60
CA LEU A 343 -8.24 -7.27 -11.96
C LEU A 343 -7.09 -8.09 -12.57
N GLY A 344 -6.08 -7.42 -13.14
CA GLY A 344 -4.87 -8.04 -13.66
C GLY A 344 -4.00 -8.72 -12.60
N PHE A 345 -4.31 -8.59 -11.30
CA PHE A 345 -3.50 -9.14 -10.22
C PHE A 345 -3.22 -10.64 -10.36
N VAL A 346 -4.16 -11.46 -10.85
CA VAL A 346 -3.94 -12.91 -10.98
C VAL A 346 -2.83 -13.19 -11.99
N ILE A 347 -2.95 -12.62 -13.18
CA ILE A 347 -2.01 -12.82 -14.29
C ILE A 347 -0.64 -12.23 -13.94
N GLY A 348 -0.63 -11.00 -13.42
CA GLY A 348 0.59 -10.33 -12.98
C GLY A 348 1.31 -11.14 -11.89
N ASN A 349 0.58 -11.65 -10.89
CA ASN A 349 1.19 -12.39 -9.80
C ASN A 349 1.70 -13.79 -10.22
N MET A 350 1.06 -14.45 -11.18
CA MET A 350 1.48 -15.78 -11.61
C MET A 350 2.71 -15.75 -12.53
N ILE A 351 2.81 -14.76 -13.41
CA ILE A 351 3.85 -14.73 -14.44
C ILE A 351 5.01 -13.82 -14.04
N LEU A 352 4.73 -12.60 -13.57
CA LEU A 352 5.76 -11.59 -13.38
C LEU A 352 6.44 -11.69 -12.01
N ILE A 353 5.70 -12.02 -10.93
CA ILE A 353 6.30 -12.14 -9.58
C ILE A 353 7.45 -13.13 -9.53
N PRO A 354 7.38 -14.34 -10.13
CA PRO A 354 8.53 -15.24 -10.20
C PRO A 354 9.74 -14.61 -10.88
N LEU A 355 9.55 -13.87 -11.99
CA LEU A 355 10.63 -13.21 -12.71
C LEU A 355 11.26 -12.08 -11.89
N TYR A 356 10.44 -11.25 -11.24
CA TYR A 356 10.92 -10.24 -10.31
C TYR A 356 11.62 -10.85 -9.10
N SER A 357 11.17 -12.01 -8.61
CA SER A 357 11.84 -12.75 -7.53
C SER A 357 13.26 -13.16 -7.92
N VAL A 358 13.48 -13.54 -9.19
CA VAL A 358 14.83 -13.79 -9.72
C VAL A 358 15.64 -12.50 -9.73
N LEU A 359 15.08 -11.36 -10.16
CA LEU A 359 15.77 -10.07 -10.10
C LEU A 359 16.19 -9.68 -8.68
N VAL A 360 15.36 -9.92 -7.67
CA VAL A 360 15.73 -9.66 -6.26
C VAL A 360 16.97 -10.45 -5.85
N VAL A 361 17.00 -11.74 -6.19
CA VAL A 361 18.14 -12.62 -5.87
C VAL A 361 19.39 -12.18 -6.63
N LEU A 362 19.26 -11.85 -7.92
CA LEU A 362 20.38 -11.35 -8.73
C LEU A 362 20.90 -10.00 -8.21
N GLY A 363 20.02 -9.08 -7.80
CA GLY A 363 20.41 -7.82 -7.18
C GLY A 363 21.16 -8.03 -5.87
N MET A 364 20.72 -8.97 -5.02
CA MET A 364 21.44 -9.32 -3.81
C MET A 364 22.84 -9.91 -4.10
N ILE A 365 22.94 -10.80 -5.09
CA ILE A 365 24.21 -11.41 -5.52
C ILE A 365 25.13 -10.38 -6.18
N TYR A 366 24.58 -9.35 -6.81
CA TYR A 366 25.35 -8.27 -7.43
C TYR A 366 26.17 -7.47 -6.40
N ILE A 367 25.68 -7.31 -5.17
CA ILE A 367 26.34 -6.53 -4.11
C ILE A 367 27.81 -6.93 -3.90
N PRO A 368 28.17 -8.21 -3.72
CA PRO A 368 29.58 -8.63 -3.67
C PRO A 368 30.25 -8.72 -5.05
N ILE A 369 29.49 -9.04 -6.11
CA ILE A 369 30.03 -9.24 -7.46
C ILE A 369 30.53 -7.94 -8.11
N GLN A 370 29.93 -6.79 -7.78
CA GLN A 370 30.27 -5.50 -8.39
C GLN A 370 31.74 -5.08 -8.22
N PHE A 371 32.47 -5.69 -7.27
CA PHE A 371 33.90 -5.44 -7.04
C PHE A 371 34.82 -6.25 -7.96
N ILE A 372 34.29 -7.18 -8.75
CA ILE A 372 35.04 -8.03 -9.67
C ILE A 372 34.64 -7.65 -11.10
N PRO A 373 35.45 -6.89 -11.87
CA PRO A 373 35.04 -6.28 -13.14
C PRO A 373 34.44 -7.26 -14.16
N VAL A 374 35.05 -8.45 -14.31
CA VAL A 374 34.57 -9.48 -15.24
C VAL A 374 33.17 -9.99 -14.85
N LEU A 375 32.96 -10.31 -13.57
CA LEU A 375 31.68 -10.80 -13.07
C LEU A 375 30.61 -9.69 -13.04
N LYS A 376 31.02 -8.44 -12.79
CA LYS A 376 30.16 -7.25 -12.92
C LYS A 376 29.56 -7.16 -14.32
N ASN A 377 30.38 -7.21 -15.37
CA ASN A 377 29.89 -7.08 -16.74
C ASN A 377 28.94 -8.22 -17.15
N VAL A 378 29.27 -9.47 -16.78
CA VAL A 378 28.42 -10.63 -17.07
C VAL A 378 27.08 -10.55 -16.32
N SER A 379 27.10 -10.20 -15.03
CA SER A 379 25.89 -10.08 -14.22
C SER A 379 24.98 -8.96 -14.71
N VAL A 380 25.52 -7.78 -15.02
CA VAL A 380 24.80 -6.66 -15.63
C VAL A 380 24.15 -7.08 -16.94
N PHE A 381 24.87 -7.77 -17.83
CA PHE A 381 24.32 -8.24 -19.10
C PHE A 381 23.09 -9.16 -18.90
N LEU A 382 23.21 -10.14 -17.99
CA LEU A 382 22.12 -11.07 -17.67
C LEU A 382 20.92 -10.36 -17.04
N ILE A 383 21.16 -9.45 -16.08
CA ILE A 383 20.12 -8.64 -15.45
C ILE A 383 19.41 -7.78 -16.50
N GLY A 384 20.16 -7.12 -17.38
CA GLY A 384 19.60 -6.30 -18.46
C GLY A 384 18.68 -7.09 -19.39
N LYS A 385 19.11 -8.28 -19.83
CA LYS A 385 18.27 -9.17 -20.66
C LYS A 385 17.01 -9.64 -19.96
N LEU A 386 17.11 -9.95 -18.66
CA LEU A 386 15.94 -10.34 -17.88
C LEU A 386 14.94 -9.17 -17.72
N ILE A 387 15.43 -7.94 -17.50
CA ILE A 387 14.58 -6.75 -17.43
C ILE A 387 13.88 -6.48 -18.77
N ASP A 388 14.61 -6.58 -19.90
CA ASP A 388 14.01 -6.43 -21.23
C ASP A 388 12.89 -7.45 -21.46
N PHE A 389 13.12 -8.70 -21.05
CA PHE A 389 12.11 -9.76 -21.14
C PHE A 389 10.89 -9.48 -20.25
N ILE A 390 11.11 -8.99 -19.03
CA ILE A 390 10.03 -8.57 -18.14
C ILE A 390 9.21 -7.43 -18.76
N TYR A 391 9.85 -6.44 -19.35
CA TYR A 391 9.15 -5.35 -20.02
C TYR A 391 8.32 -5.82 -21.21
N PHE A 392 8.89 -6.71 -22.03
CA PHE A 392 8.17 -7.34 -23.13
C PHE A 392 6.90 -8.05 -22.64
N LEU A 393 7.01 -8.86 -21.57
CA LEU A 393 5.86 -9.52 -20.97
C LEU A 393 4.87 -8.53 -20.34
N CYS A 394 5.35 -7.47 -19.67
CA CYS A 394 4.46 -6.45 -19.11
C CYS A 394 3.61 -5.79 -20.20
N GLY A 395 4.20 -5.49 -21.38
CA GLY A 395 3.46 -4.96 -22.52
C GLY A 395 2.34 -5.89 -22.99
N ILE A 396 2.65 -7.18 -23.19
CA ILE A 396 1.67 -8.19 -23.61
C ILE A 396 0.55 -8.36 -22.56
N LEU A 397 0.93 -8.52 -21.29
CA LEU A 397 -0.03 -8.81 -20.24
C LEU A 397 -0.91 -7.61 -19.93
N THR A 398 -0.38 -6.38 -20.04
CA THR A 398 -1.19 -5.17 -19.88
C THR A 398 -2.20 -5.03 -21.01
N ALA A 399 -1.84 -5.42 -22.24
CA ALA A 399 -2.76 -5.40 -23.38
C ALA A 399 -3.93 -6.40 -23.26
N ILE A 400 -3.71 -7.53 -22.56
CA ILE A 400 -4.72 -8.58 -22.37
C ILE A 400 -5.48 -8.38 -21.04
N SER A 401 -4.88 -7.70 -20.07
CA SER A 401 -5.48 -7.47 -18.76
C SER A 401 -6.67 -6.51 -18.87
N PRO A 402 -7.76 -6.76 -18.11
CA PRO A 402 -8.78 -5.75 -17.92
C PRO A 402 -8.19 -4.47 -17.32
N ASN A 403 -8.77 -3.33 -17.68
CA ASN A 403 -8.45 -2.06 -17.04
C ASN A 403 -8.75 -2.11 -15.54
N ILE A 404 -8.06 -1.25 -14.79
CA ILE A 404 -8.31 -1.07 -13.36
C ILE A 404 -9.80 -0.75 -13.18
N SER A 405 -10.45 -1.40 -12.22
CA SER A 405 -11.86 -1.18 -11.96
C SER A 405 -12.01 -0.21 -10.81
N TYR A 406 -12.71 0.90 -11.03
CA TYR A 406 -13.12 1.78 -9.94
C TYR A 406 -14.13 1.04 -9.05
N MET A 407 -13.92 1.08 -7.75
CA MET A 407 -14.74 0.41 -6.76
C MET A 407 -15.45 1.47 -5.92
N ASP A 408 -16.78 1.42 -5.93
CA ASP A 408 -17.56 2.21 -4.99
C ASP A 408 -17.56 1.54 -3.61
N TYR A 409 -17.75 2.35 -2.56
CA TYR A 409 -17.88 1.92 -1.17
C TYR A 409 -18.92 0.80 -1.00
N ALA A 410 -20.01 0.86 -1.77
CA ALA A 410 -21.04 -0.18 -1.82
C ALA A 410 -20.48 -1.57 -2.16
N ILE A 411 -19.54 -1.65 -3.11
CA ILE A 411 -18.94 -2.94 -3.52
C ILE A 411 -18.08 -3.51 -2.39
N GLY A 412 -17.37 -2.65 -1.65
CA GLY A 412 -16.62 -3.05 -0.46
C GLY A 412 -17.53 -3.65 0.63
N ILE A 413 -18.68 -3.02 0.89
CA ILE A 413 -19.68 -3.51 1.86
C ILE A 413 -20.27 -4.85 1.40
N ILE A 414 -20.65 -4.96 0.12
CA ILE A 414 -21.17 -6.19 -0.46
C ILE A 414 -20.14 -7.33 -0.32
N TYR A 415 -18.86 -7.05 -0.58
CA TYR A 415 -17.81 -8.04 -0.40
C TYR A 415 -17.61 -8.45 1.07
N MET A 416 -17.70 -7.52 2.01
CA MET A 416 -17.65 -7.85 3.44
C MET A 416 -18.83 -8.72 3.86
N ALA A 417 -20.04 -8.46 3.34
CA ALA A 417 -21.20 -9.32 3.55
C ALA A 417 -20.98 -10.73 2.96
N PHE A 418 -20.35 -10.83 1.79
CA PHE A 418 -19.95 -12.09 1.19
C PHE A 418 -18.98 -12.89 2.08
N LEU A 419 -17.91 -12.25 2.57
CA LEU A 419 -16.96 -12.89 3.51
C LEU A 419 -17.64 -13.34 4.79
N MET A 420 -18.54 -12.52 5.35
CA MET A 420 -19.29 -12.87 6.55
C MET A 420 -20.20 -14.08 6.30
N GLY A 421 -20.84 -14.13 5.14
CA GLY A 421 -21.61 -15.30 4.69
C GLY A 421 -20.76 -16.57 4.61
N ILE A 422 -19.55 -16.49 4.06
CA ILE A 422 -18.60 -17.62 4.02
C ILE A 422 -18.20 -18.07 5.43
N ILE A 423 -17.85 -17.13 6.31
CA ILE A 423 -17.47 -17.44 7.70
C ILE A 423 -18.63 -18.13 8.42
N PHE A 424 -19.84 -17.62 8.27
CA PHE A 424 -21.06 -18.20 8.83
C PHE A 424 -21.33 -19.60 8.27
N TYR A 425 -21.11 -19.81 6.97
CA TYR A 425 -21.24 -21.12 6.36
C TYR A 425 -20.25 -22.14 6.96
N PHE A 426 -18.98 -21.77 7.11
CA PHE A 426 -17.97 -22.65 7.72
C PHE A 426 -18.19 -22.90 9.22
N ASN A 427 -18.94 -22.02 9.89
CA ASN A 427 -19.35 -22.17 11.29
C ASN A 427 -20.72 -22.84 11.46
N ASN A 428 -21.25 -23.49 10.41
CA ASN A 428 -22.54 -24.19 10.39
C ASN A 428 -23.77 -23.30 10.72
N ILE A 429 -23.69 -21.99 10.44
CA ILE A 429 -24.82 -21.07 10.58
C ILE A 429 -25.68 -21.14 9.31
N LYS A 430 -26.97 -21.52 9.47
CA LYS A 430 -27.89 -21.86 8.36
C LYS A 430 -28.02 -20.80 7.26
N TRP A 431 -27.94 -19.52 7.61
CA TRP A 431 -28.14 -18.39 6.69
C TRP A 431 -26.85 -17.94 5.97
N GLY A 432 -25.69 -18.51 6.31
CA GLY A 432 -24.40 -18.09 5.74
C GLY A 432 -24.32 -18.25 4.22
N LYS A 433 -24.86 -19.35 3.67
CA LYS A 433 -24.92 -19.56 2.20
C LYS A 433 -25.79 -18.51 1.51
N ALA A 434 -26.97 -18.22 2.07
CA ALA A 434 -27.90 -17.24 1.51
C ALA A 434 -27.32 -15.82 1.55
N LEU A 435 -26.61 -15.45 2.63
CA LEU A 435 -25.91 -14.17 2.75
C LEU A 435 -24.78 -14.04 1.71
N ALA A 436 -24.00 -15.10 1.50
CA ALA A 436 -22.97 -15.10 0.46
C ALA A 436 -23.57 -15.00 -0.96
N LEU A 437 -24.64 -15.75 -1.24
CA LEU A 437 -25.29 -15.75 -2.55
C LEU A 437 -25.95 -14.39 -2.86
N SER A 438 -26.67 -13.82 -1.90
CA SER A 438 -27.28 -12.49 -2.04
C SER A 438 -26.23 -11.40 -2.23
N ALA A 439 -25.12 -11.45 -1.50
CA ALA A 439 -24.00 -10.54 -1.72
C ALA A 439 -23.41 -10.66 -3.14
N CYS A 440 -23.24 -11.88 -3.68
CA CYS A 440 -22.81 -12.06 -5.08
C CYS A 440 -23.79 -11.44 -6.08
N ILE A 441 -25.10 -11.62 -5.86
CA ILE A 441 -26.15 -11.05 -6.72
C ILE A 441 -26.13 -9.52 -6.63
N CYS A 442 -26.06 -8.95 -5.42
CA CYS A 442 -25.92 -7.51 -5.22
C CYS A 442 -24.65 -6.97 -5.88
N ALA A 443 -23.53 -7.70 -5.82
CA ALA A 443 -22.28 -7.30 -6.48
C ALA A 443 -22.48 -7.22 -8.00
N ALA A 444 -23.10 -8.25 -8.59
CA ALA A 444 -23.39 -8.29 -10.03
C ALA A 444 -24.32 -7.15 -10.47
N ILE A 445 -25.37 -6.87 -9.69
CA ILE A 445 -26.31 -5.76 -9.95
C ILE A 445 -25.61 -4.41 -9.81
N SER A 446 -24.85 -4.19 -8.72
CA SER A 446 -24.14 -2.93 -8.47
C SER A 446 -23.02 -2.64 -9.47
N SER A 447 -22.53 -3.67 -10.16
CA SER A 447 -21.52 -3.52 -11.21
C SER A 447 -22.11 -3.03 -12.53
N TYR A 448 -23.44 -3.07 -12.70
CA TYR A 448 -24.14 -2.67 -13.91
C TYR A 448 -24.93 -1.38 -13.69
N ASN A 449 -24.57 -0.30 -14.38
CA ASN A 449 -25.39 0.90 -14.40
C ASN A 449 -26.51 0.74 -15.42
N PHE A 450 -27.73 0.52 -14.93
CA PHE A 450 -28.92 0.39 -15.78
C PHE A 450 -29.24 1.66 -16.58
N PHE A 451 -28.82 2.82 -16.06
CA PHE A 451 -28.97 4.11 -16.71
C PHE A 451 -27.62 4.81 -16.80
N PRO A 452 -27.34 5.56 -17.89
CA PRO A 452 -26.13 6.36 -17.99
C PRO A 452 -26.08 7.36 -16.84
N LEU A 453 -25.00 7.36 -16.08
CA LEU A 453 -24.73 8.31 -15.01
C LEU A 453 -23.60 9.24 -15.44
N ILE A 454 -23.84 10.53 -15.27
CA ILE A 454 -22.94 11.59 -15.72
C ILE A 454 -22.62 12.49 -14.54
N PHE A 455 -21.33 12.64 -14.25
CA PHE A 455 -20.86 13.47 -13.14
C PHE A 455 -19.82 14.47 -13.63
N PRO A 456 -20.03 15.77 -13.46
CA PRO A 456 -18.97 16.74 -13.66
C PRO A 456 -17.96 16.63 -12.53
N VAL A 457 -16.68 16.56 -12.90
CA VAL A 457 -15.56 16.47 -11.98
C VAL A 457 -14.67 17.68 -12.13
N LYS A 458 -14.19 18.22 -11.01
CA LYS A 458 -13.20 19.29 -10.98
C LYS A 458 -12.13 18.98 -9.94
N GLU A 459 -10.87 19.07 -10.34
CA GLU A 459 -9.73 18.91 -9.43
C GLU A 459 -8.72 20.03 -9.72
N GLY A 460 -8.70 21.06 -8.87
CA GLY A 460 -7.90 22.27 -9.13
C GLY A 460 -8.39 23.01 -10.39
N TYR A 461 -7.50 23.17 -11.38
CA TYR A 461 -7.80 23.79 -12.68
C TYR A 461 -8.29 22.80 -13.75
N GLU A 462 -8.31 21.50 -13.46
CA GLU A 462 -8.76 20.48 -14.41
C GLU A 462 -10.28 20.30 -14.31
N HIS A 463 -10.93 20.28 -15.46
CA HIS A 463 -12.34 19.95 -15.60
C HIS A 463 -12.49 18.65 -16.40
N GLY A 464 -13.36 17.77 -15.92
CA GLY A 464 -13.71 16.54 -16.62
C GLY A 464 -15.16 16.15 -16.41
N ILE A 465 -15.61 15.16 -17.18
CA ILE A 465 -16.92 14.53 -17.04
C ILE A 465 -16.69 13.03 -16.95
N THR A 466 -17.16 12.40 -15.89
CA THR A 466 -17.26 10.94 -15.85
C THR A 466 -18.61 10.52 -16.39
N VAL A 467 -18.56 9.48 -17.22
CA VAL A 467 -19.71 8.86 -17.85
C VAL A 467 -19.65 7.39 -17.49
N ASN A 468 -20.68 6.90 -16.81
CA ASN A 468 -20.84 5.49 -16.54
C ASN A 468 -22.07 4.96 -17.28
N ASP A 469 -21.90 4.09 -18.27
CA ASP A 469 -23.00 3.46 -19.01
C ASP A 469 -22.80 1.94 -19.07
N GLY A 470 -23.75 1.18 -18.52
CA GLY A 470 -23.61 -0.27 -18.31
C GLY A 470 -22.38 -0.59 -17.47
N PHE A 471 -21.43 -1.35 -18.06
CA PHE A 471 -20.12 -1.65 -17.47
C PHE A 471 -19.02 -0.66 -17.86
N LYS A 472 -19.27 0.21 -18.85
CA LYS A 472 -18.26 1.16 -19.35
C LYS A 472 -18.23 2.39 -18.45
N ARG A 473 -17.02 2.83 -18.13
CA ARG A 473 -16.75 4.05 -17.36
C ARG A 473 -15.71 4.87 -18.11
N GLU A 474 -16.11 6.01 -18.64
CA GLU A 474 -15.28 6.92 -19.43
C GLU A 474 -15.07 8.22 -18.67
N LEU A 475 -13.84 8.75 -18.69
CA LEU A 475 -13.52 10.08 -18.18
C LEU A 475 -13.12 10.95 -19.36
N ILE A 476 -13.90 11.99 -19.63
CA ILE A 476 -13.61 12.98 -20.66
C ILE A 476 -12.93 14.17 -19.97
N ILE A 477 -11.69 14.49 -20.33
CA ILE A 477 -10.96 15.63 -19.77
C ILE A 477 -11.09 16.82 -20.73
N ILE A 478 -11.59 17.95 -20.21
CA ILE A 478 -11.98 19.13 -21.00
C ILE A 478 -10.81 20.10 -21.18
N ASN A 479 -9.92 20.22 -20.20
CA ASN A 479 -8.71 21.04 -20.30
C ASN A 479 -7.48 20.16 -20.07
N GLU A 480 -6.68 19.94 -21.12
CA GLU A 480 -5.33 19.38 -20.98
C GLU A 480 -4.38 20.43 -20.37
N GLY A 481 -4.49 20.62 -19.06
CA GLY A 481 -3.33 21.04 -18.27
C GLY A 481 -2.43 19.82 -18.06
N LYS A 482 -1.11 19.97 -18.15
CA LYS A 482 -0.10 18.96 -17.78
C LYS A 482 -0.11 18.66 -16.27
N SER A 483 -1.26 18.37 -15.67
CA SER A 483 -1.35 17.93 -14.27
C SER A 483 -1.87 16.49 -14.17
N LYS A 484 -1.33 15.79 -13.17
CA LYS A 484 -1.42 14.34 -12.96
C LYS A 484 -2.60 13.95 -12.06
N LYS A 485 -3.40 14.92 -11.57
CA LYS A 485 -4.30 14.73 -10.43
C LYS A 485 -5.59 13.99 -10.79
N LEU A 486 -6.33 14.40 -11.83
CA LEU A 486 -7.54 13.66 -12.25
C LEU A 486 -7.20 12.25 -12.73
N ARG A 487 -6.10 12.08 -13.49
CA ARG A 487 -5.64 10.77 -13.99
C ARG A 487 -5.30 9.80 -12.86
N ASN A 488 -4.65 10.28 -11.80
CA ASN A 488 -4.31 9.47 -10.63
C ASN A 488 -5.50 9.20 -9.69
N LYS A 489 -6.57 9.99 -9.77
CA LYS A 489 -7.76 9.81 -8.94
C LYS A 489 -8.77 8.85 -9.57
N TYR A 490 -8.98 8.95 -10.89
CA TYR A 490 -9.92 8.12 -11.66
C TYR A 490 -9.20 7.03 -12.45
N VAL A 491 -8.30 6.33 -11.76
CA VAL A 491 -7.54 5.22 -12.34
C VAL A 491 -8.52 4.10 -12.74
N GLY A 492 -8.55 3.73 -14.02
CA GLY A 492 -9.45 2.69 -14.53
C GLY A 492 -10.59 3.18 -15.42
N PHE A 493 -10.81 4.49 -15.48
CA PHE A 493 -11.69 5.09 -16.48
C PHE A 493 -10.96 5.12 -17.84
N GLU A 494 -11.69 4.89 -18.93
CA GLU A 494 -11.15 5.14 -20.26
C GLU A 494 -11.03 6.66 -20.45
N ILE A 495 -9.80 7.16 -20.51
CA ILE A 495 -9.55 8.60 -20.60
C ILE A 495 -9.58 9.01 -22.07
N LYS A 496 -10.52 9.90 -22.42
CA LYS A 496 -10.58 10.51 -23.75
C LYS A 496 -10.19 11.99 -23.63
N PRO A 497 -9.04 12.42 -24.17
CA PRO A 497 -8.70 13.83 -24.25
C PRO A 497 -9.60 14.51 -25.28
N LEU A 498 -10.12 15.69 -24.95
CA LEU A 498 -10.86 16.52 -25.90
C LEU A 498 -9.87 17.10 -26.92
N LYS A 499 -9.63 16.40 -28.04
CA LYS A 499 -8.67 16.83 -29.08
C LYS A 499 -9.21 17.91 -30.02
N ASP A 500 -10.52 17.99 -30.18
CA ASP A 500 -11.20 18.95 -31.07
C ASP A 500 -12.30 19.71 -30.33
N LYS A 501 -12.52 20.97 -30.72
CA LYS A 501 -13.47 21.92 -30.11
C LYS A 501 -14.93 21.43 -30.02
N ASN A 502 -15.27 20.30 -30.66
CA ASN A 502 -16.60 19.71 -30.72
C ASN A 502 -16.49 18.16 -30.82
N MET A 503 -16.16 17.47 -29.74
CA MET A 503 -16.14 16.00 -29.74
C MET A 503 -17.53 15.44 -29.42
N LYS A 504 -18.13 14.69 -30.35
CA LYS A 504 -19.31 13.85 -30.08
C LYS A 504 -18.86 12.55 -29.43
N VAL A 505 -19.02 12.41 -28.12
CA VAL A 505 -18.83 11.13 -27.43
C VAL A 505 -20.14 10.36 -27.47
N LYS A 506 -20.20 9.29 -28.27
CA LYS A 506 -21.34 8.36 -28.27
C LYS A 506 -21.34 7.59 -26.95
N LEU A 507 -22.37 7.81 -26.14
CA LEU A 507 -22.61 7.10 -24.88
C LEU A 507 -23.13 5.68 -25.16
N ASN A 508 -24.11 5.60 -26.05
CA ASN A 508 -24.78 4.35 -26.45
C ASN A 508 -25.33 4.46 -27.89
N SER A 509 -26.02 3.43 -28.39
CA SER A 509 -26.70 3.45 -29.71
C SER A 509 -27.80 4.52 -29.85
N LYS A 510 -28.17 5.21 -28.76
CA LYS A 510 -29.25 6.22 -28.69
C LYS A 510 -28.85 7.61 -28.17
N TYR A 511 -27.65 7.82 -27.59
CA TYR A 511 -27.30 9.07 -26.88
C TYR A 511 -25.85 9.52 -27.12
N GLY A 512 -25.61 10.84 -27.17
CA GLY A 512 -24.28 11.44 -27.33
C GLY A 512 -24.03 12.62 -26.38
N ILE A 513 -22.76 12.96 -26.16
CA ILE A 513 -22.34 14.18 -25.45
C ILE A 513 -21.52 15.04 -26.40
N LEU A 514 -21.73 16.35 -26.41
CA LEU A 514 -20.96 17.30 -27.20
C LEU A 514 -20.34 18.36 -26.29
N VAL A 515 -19.04 18.26 -26.05
CA VAL A 515 -18.31 19.15 -25.13
C VAL A 515 -17.54 20.19 -25.94
N ASN A 516 -17.72 21.49 -25.62
CA ASN A 516 -17.02 22.63 -26.23
C ASN A 516 -16.29 23.47 -25.15
N GLU A 517 -15.25 24.21 -25.57
CA GLU A 517 -14.32 25.05 -24.77
C GLU A 517 -15.04 26.08 -23.87
N ASN A 518 -16.25 26.51 -24.23
CA ASN A 518 -17.01 27.55 -23.52
C ASN A 518 -18.00 27.06 -22.43
N LYS A 519 -17.80 25.85 -21.90
CA LYS A 519 -18.57 25.24 -20.79
C LYS A 519 -20.01 24.74 -21.12
N ARG A 520 -20.04 23.48 -21.57
CA ARG A 520 -20.97 22.37 -21.17
C ARG A 520 -22.37 22.29 -21.83
N TYR A 521 -22.55 21.34 -22.77
CA TYR A 521 -23.87 20.82 -23.17
C TYR A 521 -23.85 19.28 -23.36
N LEU A 522 -25.01 18.63 -23.18
CA LEU A 522 -25.27 17.23 -23.52
C LEU A 522 -26.29 17.23 -24.69
N ILE A 523 -26.14 16.35 -25.69
CA ILE A 523 -27.05 16.34 -26.85
C ILE A 523 -27.62 14.93 -27.03
N THR A 524 -28.87 14.71 -26.62
CA THR A 524 -29.61 13.47 -26.91
C THR A 524 -30.24 13.55 -28.30
N ASP A 525 -30.29 12.43 -29.02
CA ASP A 525 -30.51 12.35 -30.48
C ASP A 525 -31.97 12.64 -30.93
N LYS A 526 -32.88 13.02 -30.03
CA LYS A 526 -34.30 13.24 -30.39
C LYS A 526 -34.99 14.45 -29.77
N ASP A 527 -34.52 15.00 -28.65
CA ASP A 527 -35.03 16.24 -28.06
C ASP A 527 -33.88 16.98 -27.38
N TYR A 528 -33.72 18.27 -27.70
CA TYR A 528 -32.57 19.08 -27.31
C TYR A 528 -32.68 19.55 -25.85
N GLU A 529 -31.99 18.90 -24.90
CA GLU A 529 -31.82 19.42 -23.53
C GLU A 529 -30.39 19.91 -23.30
N THR A 530 -30.21 21.23 -23.18
CA THR A 530 -28.96 21.87 -22.81
C THR A 530 -28.81 21.91 -21.29
N LEU A 531 -27.69 21.38 -20.77
CA LEU A 531 -27.46 21.33 -19.33
C LEU A 531 -26.09 21.91 -18.99
N ASP A 532 -26.12 23.06 -18.29
CA ASP A 532 -24.91 23.70 -17.79
C ASP A 532 -24.38 22.89 -16.60
N LEU A 533 -23.30 22.16 -16.83
CA LEU A 533 -22.72 21.29 -15.80
C LEU A 533 -22.00 22.09 -14.69
N ASN A 534 -22.00 23.43 -14.68
CA ASN A 534 -21.22 24.26 -13.73
C ASN A 534 -21.47 23.97 -12.23
N VAL A 535 -22.48 23.18 -11.88
CA VAL A 535 -22.79 22.84 -10.49
C VAL A 535 -22.01 21.59 -10.05
N GLU A 536 -21.01 21.80 -9.19
CA GLU A 536 -20.30 20.71 -8.51
C GLU A 536 -21.26 19.83 -7.69
N GLY A 537 -20.95 18.54 -7.56
CA GLY A 537 -21.73 17.57 -6.76
C GLY A 537 -22.97 16.99 -7.47
N CYS A 538 -23.44 17.61 -8.56
CA CYS A 538 -24.69 17.19 -9.19
C CYS A 538 -24.53 15.89 -10.00
N ILE A 539 -25.36 14.90 -9.67
CA ILE A 539 -25.46 13.62 -10.39
C ILE A 539 -26.57 13.74 -11.42
N TYR A 540 -26.27 13.42 -12.68
CA TYR A 540 -27.25 13.40 -13.76
C TYR A 540 -27.45 11.98 -14.29
N THR A 541 -28.68 11.61 -14.62
CA THR A 541 -28.97 10.40 -15.40
C THR A 541 -29.85 10.69 -16.60
N ILE A 542 -29.80 9.83 -17.60
CA ILE A 542 -30.65 9.89 -18.79
C ILE A 542 -31.71 8.81 -18.67
N LEU A 543 -32.97 9.21 -18.59
CA LEU A 543 -34.14 8.33 -18.52
C LEU A 543 -35.14 8.75 -19.60
N ASN A 544 -35.43 7.85 -20.54
CA ASN A 544 -36.36 8.09 -21.66
C ASN A 544 -36.07 9.37 -22.47
N GLY A 545 -34.79 9.75 -22.61
CA GLY A 545 -34.38 10.93 -23.38
C GLY A 545 -34.36 12.26 -22.62
N LYS A 546 -34.81 12.28 -21.35
CA LYS A 546 -34.71 13.43 -20.45
C LYS A 546 -33.57 13.28 -19.47
N ILE A 547 -32.92 14.40 -19.15
CA ILE A 547 -31.86 14.44 -18.15
C ILE A 547 -32.46 14.75 -16.79
N LEU A 548 -32.27 13.83 -15.83
CA LEU A 548 -32.74 13.99 -14.46
C LEU A 548 -31.56 14.25 -13.54
N LYS A 549 -31.66 15.31 -12.73
CA LYS A 549 -30.75 15.53 -11.60
C LYS A 549 -31.20 14.64 -10.44
N ILE A 550 -30.34 13.71 -10.03
CA ILE A 550 -30.65 12.66 -9.04
C ILE A 550 -30.02 12.93 -7.67
N GLY A 551 -29.10 13.89 -7.56
CA GLY A 551 -28.40 14.22 -6.32
C GLY A 551 -27.43 15.38 -6.49
N GLY A 552 -26.96 15.94 -5.36
CA GLY A 552 -26.00 17.03 -5.24
C GLY A 552 -25.12 16.82 -4.02
#